data_AF-V4JQF7-F1
#
_entry.id   AF-V4JQF7-F1
#
_cell.length_a   1.000
_cell.length_b   1.000
_cell.length_c   1.000
_cell.angle_alpha   90.00
_cell.angle_beta   90.00
_cell.angle_gamma   90.00
#
_symmetry.space_group_name_H-M   'P 1'
#
loop_
_entity.id
_entity.type
_entity.pdbx_description
1 polymer ?
#
loop_
_entity_poly.entity_id
_entity_poly.type
_entity_poly.pdbx_seq_one_letter_code
_entity_poly.pdbx_strand_id
1 'polypeptide(L)' 'MRITVETVIGFLAAGDSKDEILDQYPSLEPADIEACLRFAADMMAHRYTIQRVA' A
#
# COMPACT_ATOMS: atom_id res chain seq x y z
N MET A 1 -5.22 14.97 2.12
CA MET A 1 -5.87 13.78 2.71
C MET A 1 -4.77 12.77 3.06
N ARG A 2 -4.93 11.94 4.10
CA ARG A 2 -3.94 10.89 4.44
C ARG A 2 -4.61 9.53 4.32
N ILE A 3 -4.15 8.72 3.37
CA ILE A 3 -4.46 7.30 3.27
C ILE A 3 -3.18 6.53 3.59
N THR A 4 -3.29 5.36 4.22
CA THR A 4 -2.12 4.54 4.52
C THR A 4 -1.81 3.62 3.35
N VAL A 5 -0.54 3.21 3.24
CA VAL A 5 -0.13 2.20 2.26
C VAL A 5 -0.93 0.90 2.45
N GLU A 6 -1.15 0.48 3.69
CA GLU A 6 -1.94 -0.70 4.02
C GLU A 6 -3.34 -0.66 3.41
N THR A 7 -4.03 0.50 3.48
CA THR A 7 -5.36 0.66 2.91
C THR A 7 -5.35 0.53 1.39
N VAL A 8 -4.40 1.17 0.70
CA VAL A 8 -4.25 1.06 -0.77
C VAL A 8 -4.00 -0.39 -1.19
N ILE A 9 -3.12 -1.09 -0.48
CA ILE A 9 -2.85 -2.52 -0.73
C ILE A 9 -4.07 -3.38 -0.43
N GLY A 10 -4.86 -3.04 0.60
CA GLY A 10 -6.11 -3.70 0.93
C GLY A 10 -7.14 -3.65 -0.19
N PHE A 11 -7.33 -2.48 -0.83
CA PHE A 11 -8.21 -2.33 -1.98
C PHE A 11 -7.75 -3.16 -3.18
N LEU A 12 -6.47 -3.07 -3.51
CA LEU A 12 -5.89 -3.87 -4.60
C LEU A 12 -6.03 -5.38 -4.32
N ALA A 13 -5.90 -5.82 -3.07
CA ALA A 13 -6.09 -7.21 -2.67
C ALA A 13 -7.57 -7.64 -2.70
N ALA A 14 -8.50 -6.71 -2.50
CA ALA A 14 -9.94 -6.94 -2.62
C ALA A 14 -10.41 -7.06 -4.08
N GLY A 15 -9.56 -6.64 -5.03
CA GLY A 15 -9.82 -6.71 -6.47
C GLY A 15 -10.16 -5.37 -7.12
N ASP A 16 -10.11 -4.27 -6.36
CA ASP A 16 -10.34 -2.93 -6.90
C ASP A 16 -9.25 -2.58 -7.91
N SER A 17 -9.66 -1.94 -9.02
CA SER A 17 -8.73 -1.42 -10.01
C SER A 17 -8.08 -0.12 -9.54
N LYS A 18 -6.91 0.21 -10.11
CA LYS A 18 -6.22 1.47 -9.81
C LYS A 18 -7.11 2.68 -10.13
N ASP A 19 -7.85 2.62 -11.22
CA ASP A 19 -8.75 3.71 -11.65
C ASP A 19 -9.90 3.92 -10.65
N GLU A 20 -10.50 2.85 -10.13
CA GLU A 20 -11.53 2.95 -9.07
C GLU A 20 -10.97 3.56 -7.79
N ILE A 21 -9.76 3.19 -7.40
CA ILE A 21 -9.09 3.77 -6.22
C ILE A 21 -8.83 5.27 -6.44
N LEU A 22 -8.39 5.67 -7.63
CA LEU A 22 -8.14 7.09 -7.96
C LEU A 22 -9.44 7.90 -8.01
N ASP A 23 -10.54 7.32 -8.47
CA ASP A 23 -11.85 7.97 -8.47
C ASP A 23 -12.40 8.19 -7.05
N GLN A 24 -12.24 7.20 -6.17
CA GLN A 24 -12.61 7.34 -4.75
C GLN A 24 -11.70 8.27 -3.97
N TYR A 25 -10.43 8.36 -4.38
CA TYR A 25 -9.40 9.17 -3.74
C TYR A 25 -8.76 10.13 -4.75
N PRO A 26 -9.45 11.20 -5.16
CA PRO A 26 -8.99 12.11 -6.22
C PRO A 26 -7.75 12.93 -5.86
N SER A 27 -7.31 12.90 -4.61
CA SER A 27 -6.03 13.47 -4.19
C SER A 27 -4.85 12.52 -4.33
N LEU A 28 -5.09 11.27 -4.75
CA LEU A 28 -4.08 10.26 -4.97
C LEU A 28 -3.64 10.33 -6.44
N GLU A 29 -2.34 10.26 -6.68
CA GLU A 29 -1.81 10.18 -8.04
C GLU A 29 -1.52 8.71 -8.40
N PRO A 30 -1.55 8.33 -9.70
CA PRO A 30 -1.19 6.99 -10.12
C PRO A 30 0.20 6.56 -9.62
N ALA A 31 1.13 7.52 -9.53
CA ALA A 31 2.49 7.31 -9.02
C ALA A 31 2.51 6.94 -7.53
N ASP A 32 1.55 7.41 -6.74
CA ASP A 32 1.43 7.07 -5.31
C ASP A 32 1.07 5.59 -5.12
N ILE A 33 0.21 5.04 -5.99
CA ILE A 33 -0.15 3.61 -5.97
C ILE A 33 1.08 2.76 -6.25
N GLU A 34 1.90 3.15 -7.23
CA GLU A 34 3.16 2.44 -7.52
C GLU A 34 4.16 2.54 -6.38
N ALA A 35 4.27 3.71 -5.75
CA ALA A 35 5.11 3.89 -4.57
C ALA A 35 4.64 3.02 -3.39
N CYS A 36 3.33 2.90 -3.17
CA CYS A 36 2.72 2.02 -2.17
C CYS A 36 3.08 0.55 -2.42
N LEU A 37 2.93 0.09 -3.67
CA LEU A 37 3.28 -1.28 -4.07
C LEU A 37 4.76 -1.58 -3.85
N ARG A 38 5.63 -0.65 -4.23
CA ARG A 38 7.08 -0.79 -4.04
C ARG A 38 7.47 -0.81 -2.57
N PHE A 39 6.89 0.09 -1.77
CA PHE A 39 7.07 0.07 -0.32
C PHE A 39 6.63 -1.26 0.30
N ALA A 40 5.47 -1.79 -0.11
CA ALA A 40 4.98 -3.07 0.38
C ALA A 40 5.93 -4.22 -0.01
N ALA A 41 6.41 -4.25 -1.25
CA ALA A 41 7.38 -5.23 -1.72
C ALA A 41 8.70 -5.15 -0.95
N ASP A 42 9.23 -3.94 -0.74
CA ASP A 42 10.47 -3.70 0.02
C ASP A 42 10.32 -4.15 1.47
N MET A 43 9.19 -3.85 2.11
CA MET A 43 8.88 -4.26 3.49
C MET A 43 8.80 -5.78 3.64
N MET A 44 8.25 -6.49 2.64
CA MET A 44 8.21 -7.96 2.64
C MET A 44 9.59 -8.59 2.38
N ALA A 45 10.43 -7.92 1.57
CA ALA A 45 11.81 -8.36 1.32
C ALA A 45 12.69 -8.22 2.58
N HIS A 46 12.38 -7.23 3.43
CA HIS A 46 13.07 -7.03 4.70
C HIS A 46 12.57 -8.06 5.72
N ARG A 47 13.40 -9.08 5.98
CA ARG A 47 13.10 -10.16 6.92
C ARG A 47 13.23 -9.64 8.35
N TYR A 48 12.19 -9.02 8.88
CA TYR A 48 12.15 -8.62 10.28
C TYR A 48 12.05 -9.87 11.16
N THR A 49 13.12 -10.23 11.86
CA THR A 49 13.07 -11.23 12.92
C THR A 49 12.48 -10.59 14.16
N ILE A 50 11.30 -11.06 14.59
CA ILE A 50 10.74 -10.69 15.90
C ILE A 50 11.67 -11.24 16.98
N GLN A 51 12.49 -10.38 17.58
CA GLN A 51 13.21 -10.72 18.80
C GLN A 51 12.25 -10.50 19.96
N ARG A 52 11.83 -11.58 20.63
CA ARG A 52 11.17 -11.47 21.92
C ARG A 52 12.20 -10.94 22.92
N VAL A 53 11.98 -9.71 23.40
CA VAL A 53 12.71 -9.17 24.54
C VAL A 53 12.12 -9.83 25.79
N ALA A 54 12.97 -10.58 26.50
CA ALA A 54 12.64 -11.22 27.77
C ALA A 54 12.88 -10.26 28.94
#